data_AF-A0AAD9IQJ0-F1
#
_entry.id   AF-A0AAD9IQJ0-F1
#
_cell.length_a   1.000
_cell.length_b   1.000
_cell.length_c   1.000
_cell.angle_alpha   90.00
_cell.angle_beta   90.00
_cell.angle_gamma   90.00
#
_symmetry.space_group_name_H-M   'P 1'
#
loop_
_entity.id
_entity.type
_entity.pdbx_description
1 polymer ?
#
loop_
_entity_poly.entity_id
_entity_poly.type
_entity_poly.pdbx_seq_one_letter_code
_entity_poly.pdbx_strand_id
1 'polypeptide(L)'
;AVLELPNGLYEIKELIAIDATKADTEEDIRLAFHSMVKYTNATKRGDNIFFYPIGLHGSDTVRKLFGCSMCPVKTLGSLRKQFHDEDKVIDYLKMDVEQSEWLALEAMFAEGFLSKYVKQIGIEYHTAIIRKTPERYFRILETLEKLGFQKWNVDWNMKCTPEITTKCFEVYYINTNFLSMT
;
A
#
# COMPACT_ATOMS: atom_id res chain seq x y z
N ALA A 1 -6.37 -6.66 -28.34
CA ALA A 1 -5.93 -8.00 -28.81
C ALA A 1 -5.35 -8.73 -27.61
N VAL A 2 -5.96 -9.84 -27.23
CA VAL A 2 -5.52 -10.71 -26.13
C VAL A 2 -4.30 -11.50 -26.61
N LEU A 3 -3.23 -11.56 -25.83
CA LEU A 3 -2.12 -12.47 -26.05
C LEU A 3 -2.07 -13.44 -24.88
N GLU A 4 -2.49 -14.68 -25.14
CA GLU A 4 -2.14 -15.83 -24.31
C GLU A 4 -0.66 -16.16 -24.52
N LEU A 5 0.06 -16.48 -23.44
CA LEU A 5 1.40 -17.07 -23.50
C LEU A 5 1.34 -18.54 -23.06
N PRO A 6 1.95 -19.46 -23.82
CA PRO A 6 2.10 -20.85 -23.41
C PRO A 6 3.26 -20.96 -22.42
N ASN A 7 3.17 -21.95 -21.51
CA ASN A 7 4.19 -22.43 -20.55
C ASN A 7 3.95 -21.94 -19.10
N GLY A 8 3.08 -22.66 -18.38
CA GLY A 8 2.59 -22.31 -17.05
C GLY A 8 3.60 -21.79 -16.02
N LEU A 9 3.06 -20.92 -15.15
CA LEU A 9 3.60 -20.34 -13.89
C LEU A 9 4.68 -19.25 -14.12
N TYR A 10 4.59 -18.00 -13.65
CA TYR A 10 3.83 -17.31 -12.59
C TYR A 10 3.50 -15.86 -13.02
N GLU A 11 2.35 -15.33 -12.59
CA GLU A 11 2.00 -13.90 -12.75
C GLU A 11 1.96 -13.19 -11.38
N ILE A 12 2.85 -12.21 -11.20
CA ILE A 12 2.78 -11.14 -10.19
C ILE A 12 3.21 -9.86 -10.92
N LYS A 13 2.30 -8.89 -11.03
CA LYS A 13 2.51 -7.61 -11.71
C LYS A 13 2.71 -6.53 -10.64
N GLU A 14 3.95 -6.10 -10.48
CA GLU A 14 4.40 -5.20 -9.42
C GLU A 14 4.33 -3.73 -9.80
N LEU A 15 3.87 -2.87 -8.89
CA LEU A 15 3.42 -1.51 -9.22
C LEU A 15 3.24 -0.59 -8.00
N ILE A 16 3.77 0.64 -8.05
CA ILE A 16 3.05 1.77 -7.47
C ILE A 16 2.03 2.19 -8.51
N ALA A 17 0.74 1.98 -8.28
CA ALA A 17 -0.32 2.50 -9.16
C ALA A 17 -0.88 3.76 -8.52
N ILE A 18 -0.66 4.93 -9.10
CA ILE A 18 -1.40 6.13 -8.68
C ILE A 18 -2.51 6.33 -9.71
N ASP A 19 -3.77 6.03 -9.35
CA ASP A 19 -4.94 6.41 -10.15
C ASP A 19 -5.46 7.78 -9.69
N ALA A 20 -5.53 8.71 -10.64
CA ALA A 20 -6.19 9.99 -10.46
C ALA A 20 -7.49 10.04 -11.28
N THR A 21 -8.53 9.24 -10.97
CA THR A 21 -9.90 9.67 -10.59
C THR A 21 -11.00 8.60 -10.76
N LYS A 22 -11.98 8.69 -9.82
CA LYS A 22 -13.38 8.18 -9.76
C LYS A 22 -13.66 6.67 -9.71
N ALA A 23 -14.43 6.34 -8.67
CA ALA A 23 -14.83 5.00 -8.24
C ALA A 23 -15.90 4.35 -9.13
N ASP A 24 -15.73 3.08 -9.49
CA ASP A 24 -16.53 1.94 -9.03
C ASP A 24 -15.85 0.59 -9.43
N THR A 25 -15.39 -0.22 -8.46
CA THR A 25 -14.80 -1.61 -8.51
C THR A 25 -13.26 -1.69 -8.26
N GLU A 26 -12.58 -2.83 -8.40
CA GLU A 26 -11.09 -2.92 -8.26
C GLU A 26 -10.33 -1.91 -9.18
N GLU A 27 -11.07 -1.25 -10.07
CA GLU A 27 -10.76 -0.02 -10.81
C GLU A 27 -10.62 1.26 -9.93
N ASP A 28 -10.79 1.19 -8.60
CA ASP A 28 -10.87 2.35 -7.70
C ASP A 28 -9.59 2.67 -6.95
N ILE A 29 -8.52 1.96 -7.26
CA ILE A 29 -7.25 2.07 -6.56
C ILE A 29 -6.55 3.35 -6.98
N ARG A 30 -6.83 4.44 -6.27
CA ARG A 30 -6.13 5.72 -6.44
C ARG A 30 -4.67 5.67 -6.07
N LEU A 31 -4.30 4.81 -5.12
CA LEU A 31 -2.91 4.65 -4.76
C LEU A 31 -2.64 3.23 -4.28
N ALA A 32 -1.82 2.50 -5.02
CA ALA A 32 -1.29 1.20 -4.64
C ALA A 32 0.21 1.32 -4.41
N PHE A 33 0.71 0.58 -3.43
CA PHE A 33 2.13 0.31 -3.26
C PHE A 33 2.33 -1.18 -3.19
N HIS A 34 3.12 -1.70 -4.13
CA HIS A 34 3.54 -3.08 -4.15
C HIS A 34 5.07 -3.19 -4.00
N SER A 35 5.59 -4.41 -3.77
CA SER A 35 7.00 -4.74 -3.87
C SER A 35 7.63 -4.23 -5.18
N MET A 36 8.93 -3.92 -5.15
CA MET A 36 9.63 -3.29 -6.28
C MET A 36 10.51 -4.27 -7.06
N VAL A 37 10.21 -4.49 -8.34
CA VAL A 37 11.04 -5.23 -9.29
C VAL A 37 11.05 -4.53 -10.65
N LYS A 38 12.28 -4.25 -11.09
CA LYS A 38 12.74 -4.00 -12.46
C LYS A 38 12.11 -2.88 -13.31
N TYR A 39 11.33 -1.96 -12.76
CA TYR A 39 11.17 -0.67 -13.45
C TYR A 39 12.38 0.22 -13.14
N THR A 40 13.13 0.58 -14.17
CA THR A 40 14.23 1.56 -14.05
C THR A 40 13.75 3.00 -14.26
N ASN A 41 12.57 3.16 -14.88
CA ASN A 41 11.99 4.45 -15.25
C ASN A 41 10.50 4.48 -14.92
N ALA A 42 9.99 5.69 -14.69
CA ALA A 42 8.56 5.91 -14.57
C ALA A 42 7.86 5.54 -15.89
N THR A 43 6.74 4.84 -15.80
CA THR A 43 5.97 4.42 -16.98
C THR A 43 4.48 4.72 -16.76
N LYS A 44 3.74 4.81 -17.85
CA LYS A 44 2.30 5.10 -17.84
C LYS A 44 1.59 4.00 -18.60
N ARG A 45 0.45 3.54 -18.08
CA ARG A 45 -0.45 2.62 -18.79
C ARG A 45 -1.83 3.27 -18.86
N GLY A 46 -2.31 3.50 -20.08
CA GLY A 46 -3.55 4.27 -20.29
C GLY A 46 -3.40 5.72 -19.84
N ASP A 47 -4.51 6.38 -19.54
CA ASP A 47 -4.52 7.80 -19.23
C ASP A 47 -4.31 8.13 -17.75
N ASN A 48 -4.69 7.21 -16.87
CA ASN A 48 -4.83 7.50 -15.45
C ASN A 48 -3.92 6.69 -14.54
N ILE A 49 -3.20 5.70 -15.06
CA ILE A 49 -2.36 4.83 -14.23
C ILE A 49 -0.87 5.05 -14.52
N PHE A 50 -0.16 5.42 -13.46
CA PHE A 50 1.25 5.79 -13.47
C PHE A 50 2.04 4.88 -12.55
N PHE A 51 3.25 4.52 -13.00
CA PHE A 51 4.17 3.61 -12.34
C PHE A 51 5.46 4.33 -12.02
N TYR A 52 5.85 4.32 -10.74
CA TYR A 52 7.05 5.01 -10.27
C TYR A 52 8.05 3.99 -9.68
N PRO A 53 9.34 4.06 -10.04
CA PRO A 53 10.38 3.20 -9.48
C PRO A 53 10.87 3.73 -8.13
N ILE A 54 9.94 3.94 -7.20
CA ILE A 54 10.18 4.47 -5.86
C ILE A 54 9.49 3.54 -4.87
N GLY A 55 10.07 3.27 -3.70
CA GLY A 55 9.41 2.46 -2.67
C GLY A 55 8.70 3.32 -1.63
N LEU A 56 7.69 2.77 -0.97
CA LEU A 56 7.08 3.36 0.23
C LEU A 56 7.80 2.85 1.49
N HIS A 57 8.13 3.76 2.40
CA HIS A 57 8.83 3.45 3.64
C HIS A 57 8.50 4.48 4.74
N GLY A 58 8.99 4.26 5.96
CA GLY A 58 8.87 5.21 7.08
C GLY A 58 9.82 6.41 7.04
N SER A 59 10.63 6.56 6.00
CA SER A 59 11.55 7.70 5.83
C SER A 59 12.05 7.83 4.41
N ASP A 60 12.41 9.06 4.02
CA ASP A 60 13.06 9.36 2.75
C ASP A 60 14.55 8.95 2.79
N THR A 61 14.93 7.96 1.98
CA THR A 61 16.31 7.47 1.92
C THR A 61 16.54 6.62 0.66
N VAL A 62 17.73 6.04 0.52
CA VAL A 62 18.07 5.06 -0.51
C VAL A 62 18.42 3.75 0.17
N ARG A 63 17.81 2.65 -0.28
CA ARG A 63 18.02 1.31 0.31
C ARG A 63 18.29 0.26 -0.74
N LYS A 64 19.02 -0.77 -0.30
CA LYS A 64 19.07 -2.04 -1.02
C LYS A 64 17.78 -2.80 -0.72
N LEU A 65 16.98 -3.03 -1.76
CA LEU A 65 15.75 -3.82 -1.75
C LEU A 65 15.95 -5.08 -2.60
N PHE A 66 15.02 -6.02 -2.52
CA PHE A 66 15.05 -7.17 -3.42
C PHE A 66 15.01 -6.69 -4.87
N GLY A 67 15.90 -7.21 -5.73
CA GLY A 67 16.00 -6.77 -7.13
C GLY A 67 16.54 -5.36 -7.38
N CYS A 68 16.93 -4.59 -6.34
CA CYS A 68 17.42 -3.23 -6.49
C CYS A 68 18.50 -2.84 -5.48
N SER A 69 19.67 -2.39 -5.95
CA SER A 69 20.81 -2.09 -5.06
C SER A 69 20.77 -0.70 -4.42
N MET A 70 20.15 0.28 -5.09
CA MET A 70 20.04 1.66 -4.63
C MET A 70 18.67 2.22 -5.03
N CYS A 71 17.63 1.77 -4.33
CA CYS A 71 16.27 2.21 -4.61
C CYS A 71 15.89 3.38 -3.73
N PRO A 72 15.38 4.48 -4.31
CA PRO A 72 14.79 5.54 -3.52
C PRO A 72 13.54 4.99 -2.82
N VAL A 73 13.43 5.27 -1.53
CA VAL A 73 12.23 5.03 -0.75
C VAL A 73 11.81 6.33 -0.09
N LYS A 74 10.51 6.54 0.03
CA LYS A 74 9.92 7.79 0.54
C LYS A 74 8.75 7.51 1.47
N THR A 75 8.46 8.46 2.35
CA THR A 75 7.17 8.46 3.05
C THR A 75 6.04 8.80 2.10
N LEU A 76 4.80 8.45 2.49
CA LEU A 76 3.63 8.85 1.71
C LEU A 76 3.54 10.38 1.61
N GLY A 77 3.73 11.12 2.70
CA GLY A 77 3.72 12.58 2.67
C GLY A 77 4.72 13.18 1.67
N SER A 78 5.94 12.64 1.58
CA SER A 78 6.93 13.07 0.59
C SER A 78 6.52 12.76 -0.85
N LEU A 79 5.95 11.57 -1.09
CA LEU A 79 5.45 11.20 -2.41
C LEU A 79 4.31 12.12 -2.85
N ARG A 80 3.38 12.38 -1.93
CA ARG A 80 2.24 13.26 -2.17
C ARG A 80 2.65 14.67 -2.57
N LYS A 81 3.67 15.22 -1.89
CA LYS A 81 4.32 16.48 -2.26
C LYS A 81 4.97 16.44 -3.63
N GLN A 82 5.67 15.35 -3.93
CA GLN A 82 6.33 15.16 -5.22
C GLN A 82 5.32 15.08 -6.38
N PHE A 83 4.12 14.57 -6.13
CA PHE A 83 3.05 14.44 -7.13
C PHE A 83 2.03 15.58 -7.12
N HIS A 84 2.23 16.60 -6.27
CA HIS A 84 1.32 17.73 -6.11
C HIS A 84 -0.12 17.30 -5.82
N ASP A 85 -0.27 16.32 -4.91
CA ASP A 85 -1.56 15.74 -4.54
C ASP A 85 -1.89 15.89 -3.05
N GLU A 86 -1.20 16.74 -2.31
CA GLU A 86 -1.30 16.85 -0.84
C GLU A 86 -2.72 17.08 -0.34
N ASP A 87 -3.53 17.82 -1.10
CA ASP A 87 -4.92 18.14 -0.78
C ASP A 87 -5.95 17.18 -1.38
N LYS A 88 -5.52 16.19 -2.18
CA LYS A 88 -6.43 15.26 -2.84
C LYS A 88 -6.92 14.18 -1.88
N VAL A 89 -8.20 13.85 -1.94
CA VAL A 89 -8.72 12.67 -1.24
C VAL A 89 -8.39 11.42 -2.03
N ILE A 90 -7.82 10.43 -1.34
CA ILE A 90 -7.54 9.07 -1.80
C ILE A 90 -8.75 8.21 -1.41
N ASP A 91 -9.48 7.72 -2.41
CA ASP A 91 -10.63 6.85 -2.19
C ASP A 91 -10.18 5.49 -1.63
N TYR A 92 -9.06 4.95 -2.14
CA TYR A 92 -8.51 3.68 -1.71
C TYR A 92 -6.98 3.68 -1.76
N LEU A 93 -6.35 3.29 -0.64
CA LEU A 93 -4.91 3.10 -0.49
C LEU A 93 -4.60 1.61 -0.30
N LYS A 94 -3.91 0.97 -1.25
CA LYS A 94 -3.38 -0.39 -1.10
C LYS A 94 -1.92 -0.36 -0.67
N MET A 95 -1.55 -1.17 0.32
CA MET A 95 -0.18 -1.37 0.77
C MET A 95 0.18 -2.85 0.82
N ASP A 96 1.27 -3.19 0.15
CA ASP A 96 1.92 -4.49 0.16
C ASP A 96 3.39 -4.26 -0.21
N VAL A 97 4.22 -3.91 0.77
CA VAL A 97 5.55 -3.31 0.55
C VAL A 97 6.64 -4.06 1.29
N GLU A 98 6.48 -5.39 1.38
CA GLU A 98 7.48 -6.33 1.85
C GLU A 98 8.15 -5.89 3.16
N GLN A 99 7.40 -5.98 4.26
CA GLN A 99 7.80 -5.64 5.64
C GLN A 99 7.87 -4.15 5.97
N SER A 100 7.77 -3.26 4.97
CA SER A 100 7.83 -1.81 5.20
C SER A 100 6.50 -1.19 5.63
N GLU A 101 5.41 -1.97 5.69
CA GLU A 101 4.06 -1.48 6.00
C GLU A 101 4.02 -0.78 7.35
N TRP A 102 4.63 -1.39 8.35
CA TRP A 102 4.63 -0.92 9.72
C TRP A 102 5.35 0.43 9.88
N LEU A 103 6.51 0.56 9.24
CA LEU A 103 7.29 1.80 9.24
C LEU A 103 6.59 2.89 8.45
N ALA A 104 5.99 2.54 7.31
CA ALA A 104 5.21 3.47 6.51
C ALA A 104 4.00 3.99 7.28
N LEU A 105 3.24 3.12 7.97
CA LEU A 105 2.10 3.52 8.80
C LEU A 105 2.51 4.48 9.92
N GLU A 106 3.60 4.20 10.63
CA GLU A 106 4.11 5.11 11.67
C GLU A 106 4.43 6.50 11.12
N ALA A 107 5.08 6.58 9.94
CA ALA A 107 5.33 7.85 9.28
C ALA A 107 4.02 8.54 8.88
N MET A 108 3.07 7.81 8.29
CA MET A 108 1.77 8.36 7.92
C MET A 108 0.98 8.90 9.12
N PHE A 109 1.10 8.27 10.29
CA PHE A 109 0.51 8.78 11.54
C PHE A 109 1.16 10.08 11.98
N ALA A 110 2.50 10.13 11.99
CA ALA A 110 3.25 11.33 12.36
C ALA A 110 2.97 12.51 11.41
N GLU A 111 2.75 12.22 10.14
CA GLU A 111 2.43 13.21 9.11
C GLU A 111 0.95 13.65 9.13
N GLY A 112 0.07 12.90 9.79
CA GLY A 112 -1.34 13.29 10.01
C GLY A 112 -2.24 13.24 8.78
N PHE A 113 -1.85 12.51 7.73
CA PHE A 113 -2.59 12.48 6.46
C PHE A 113 -3.77 11.49 6.44
N LEU A 114 -3.65 10.34 7.12
CA LEU A 114 -4.59 9.23 6.93
C LEU A 114 -6.04 9.59 7.25
N SER A 115 -6.31 10.13 8.43
CA SER A 115 -7.69 10.41 8.88
C SER A 115 -8.41 11.44 8.02
N LYS A 116 -7.66 12.36 7.39
CA LYS A 116 -8.19 13.50 6.63
C LYS A 116 -8.35 13.25 5.15
N TYR A 117 -7.50 12.41 4.56
CA TYR A 117 -7.38 12.30 3.10
C TYR A 117 -7.51 10.88 2.57
N VAL A 118 -7.73 9.87 3.42
CA VAL A 118 -7.86 8.48 2.96
C VAL A 118 -9.18 7.89 3.43
N LYS A 119 -10.02 7.46 2.49
CA LYS A 119 -11.34 6.86 2.80
C LYS A 119 -11.24 5.38 3.15
N GLN A 120 -10.41 4.63 2.44
CA GLN A 120 -10.25 3.19 2.62
C GLN A 120 -8.80 2.78 2.50
N ILE A 121 -8.40 1.75 3.24
CA ILE A 121 -7.05 1.19 3.19
C ILE A 121 -7.14 -0.33 3.12
N GLY A 122 -6.44 -0.94 2.16
CA GLY A 122 -6.12 -2.36 2.17
C GLY A 122 -4.64 -2.54 2.49
N ILE A 123 -4.30 -3.40 3.46
CA ILE A 123 -2.91 -3.65 3.85
C ILE A 123 -2.66 -5.14 3.90
N GLU A 124 -1.65 -5.62 3.17
CA GLU A 124 -1.08 -6.94 3.43
C GLU A 124 -0.08 -6.84 4.58
N TYR A 125 -0.42 -7.39 5.74
CA TYR A 125 0.47 -7.34 6.88
C TYR A 125 1.54 -8.43 6.80
N HIS A 126 2.76 -8.03 6.50
CA HIS A 126 3.94 -8.88 6.62
C HIS A 126 4.32 -9.06 8.10
N THR A 127 3.93 -10.19 8.69
CA THR A 127 4.06 -10.44 10.13
C THR A 127 5.35 -11.15 10.56
N ALA A 128 6.26 -11.45 9.62
CA ALA A 128 7.46 -12.25 9.91
C ALA A 128 8.35 -11.65 11.03
N ILE A 129 8.28 -10.32 11.24
CA ILE A 129 9.03 -9.60 12.28
C ILE A 129 8.21 -9.42 13.58
N ILE A 130 6.90 -9.73 13.59
CA ILE A 130 6.01 -9.48 14.73
C ILE A 130 6.47 -10.19 16.00
N ARG A 131 7.05 -11.38 15.86
CA ARG A 131 7.48 -12.22 16.98
C ARG A 131 8.45 -11.52 17.95
N LYS A 132 9.10 -10.42 17.53
CA LYS A 132 10.07 -9.70 18.36
C LYS A 132 9.49 -8.50 19.13
N THR A 133 8.38 -7.90 18.68
CA THR A 133 7.86 -6.63 19.24
C THR A 133 6.34 -6.50 19.13
N PRO A 134 5.54 -7.48 19.61
CA PRO A 134 4.09 -7.52 19.37
C PRO A 134 3.34 -6.24 19.82
N GLU A 135 3.71 -5.68 20.97
CA GLU A 135 3.19 -4.41 21.50
C GLU A 135 3.35 -3.21 20.57
N ARG A 136 4.39 -3.17 19.73
CA ARG A 136 4.53 -2.10 18.72
C ARG A 136 3.43 -2.18 17.67
N TYR A 137 3.15 -3.39 17.18
CA TYR A 137 2.15 -3.63 16.15
C TYR A 137 0.74 -3.41 16.67
N PHE A 138 0.45 -3.83 17.91
CA PHE A 138 -0.84 -3.52 18.55
C PHE A 138 -1.07 -2.01 18.64
N ARG A 139 -0.06 -1.21 19.01
CA ARG A 139 -0.20 0.26 19.02
C ARG A 139 -0.50 0.84 17.64
N ILE A 140 0.06 0.28 16.58
CA ILE A 140 -0.23 0.72 15.21
C ILE A 140 -1.70 0.44 14.86
N LEU A 141 -2.20 -0.75 15.18
CA LEU A 141 -3.60 -1.12 14.95
C LEU A 141 -4.56 -0.25 15.77
N GLU A 142 -4.28 -0.04 17.05
CA GLU A 142 -5.07 0.87 17.91
C GLU A 142 -5.04 2.31 17.38
N THR A 143 -3.93 2.75 16.80
CA THR A 143 -3.81 4.09 16.23
C THR A 143 -4.68 4.23 14.98
N LEU A 144 -4.75 3.21 14.11
CA LEU A 144 -5.69 3.19 12.98
C LEU A 144 -7.14 3.36 13.46
N GLU A 145 -7.54 2.58 14.47
CA GLU A 145 -8.89 2.67 15.03
C GLU A 145 -9.19 4.07 15.60
N LYS A 146 -8.26 4.65 16.36
CA LYS A 146 -8.36 6.03 16.90
C LYS A 146 -8.44 7.08 15.80
N LEU A 147 -7.86 6.83 14.63
CA LEU A 147 -7.92 7.72 13.46
C LEU A 147 -9.22 7.56 12.66
N GLY A 148 -10.14 6.69 13.08
CA GLY A 148 -11.44 6.46 12.45
C GLY A 148 -11.46 5.26 11.49
N PHE A 149 -10.37 4.50 11.37
CA PHE A 149 -10.33 3.33 10.50
C PHE A 149 -10.91 2.11 11.21
N GLN A 150 -12.05 1.63 10.74
CA GLN A 150 -12.68 0.39 11.19
C GLN A 150 -12.39 -0.74 10.21
N LYS A 151 -11.97 -1.89 10.72
CA LYS A 151 -11.77 -3.09 9.90
C LYS A 151 -13.13 -3.62 9.43
N TRP A 152 -13.29 -3.84 8.13
CA TRP A 152 -14.55 -4.35 7.57
C TRP A 152 -14.40 -5.70 6.85
N ASN A 153 -13.18 -6.06 6.41
CA ASN A 153 -12.92 -7.38 5.82
C ASN A 153 -11.47 -7.85 6.08
N VAL A 154 -11.26 -9.16 5.95
CA VAL A 154 -9.95 -9.79 5.93
C VAL A 154 -9.98 -10.86 4.84
N ASP A 155 -9.02 -10.81 3.93
CA ASP A 155 -8.85 -11.84 2.90
C ASP A 155 -7.52 -12.56 3.08
N TRP A 156 -7.50 -13.80 2.61
CA TRP A 156 -6.32 -14.64 2.57
C TRP A 156 -5.61 -14.46 1.23
N ASN A 157 -4.33 -14.12 1.27
CA ASN A 157 -3.52 -14.23 0.07
C ASN A 157 -3.25 -15.72 -0.21
N MET A 158 -3.98 -16.30 -1.18
CA MET A 158 -3.91 -17.72 -1.56
C MET A 158 -2.52 -18.21 -1.97
N LYS A 159 -1.57 -17.29 -2.23
CA LYS A 159 -0.17 -17.63 -2.56
C LYS A 159 0.64 -18.10 -1.35
N CYS A 160 0.12 -17.93 -0.14
CA CYS A 160 0.76 -18.43 1.07
C CYS A 160 0.17 -19.78 1.48
N THR A 161 1.03 -20.80 1.52
CA THR A 161 0.66 -22.18 1.87
C THR A 161 0.01 -22.24 3.25
N PRO A 162 -0.99 -23.11 3.47
CA PRO A 162 -1.71 -23.27 4.75
C PRO A 162 -0.81 -23.54 5.96
N GLU A 163 0.42 -23.98 5.74
CA GLU A 163 1.40 -24.30 6.79
C GLU A 163 1.99 -23.04 7.48
N ILE A 164 1.77 -21.84 6.95
CA ILE A 164 2.20 -20.57 7.57
C ILE A 164 1.03 -19.58 7.62
N THR A 165 0.07 -19.87 8.49
CA THR A 165 -1.21 -19.18 8.66
C THR A 165 -1.15 -17.73 9.16
N THR A 166 0.02 -17.09 9.22
CA THR A 166 0.18 -15.77 9.86
C THR A 166 0.77 -14.69 8.97
N LYS A 167 1.32 -15.02 7.78
CA LYS A 167 2.21 -14.10 7.05
C LYS A 167 1.57 -13.24 5.97
N CYS A 168 0.37 -13.58 5.49
CA CYS A 168 -0.16 -13.03 4.24
C CYS A 168 -1.69 -12.82 4.33
N PHE A 169 -2.09 -11.90 5.20
CA PHE A 169 -3.47 -11.46 5.28
C PHE A 169 -3.58 -10.06 4.74
N GLU A 170 -4.55 -9.87 3.87
CA GLU A 170 -4.99 -8.56 3.46
C GLU A 170 -6.09 -8.12 4.40
N VAL A 171 -5.86 -7.01 5.11
CA VAL A 171 -6.84 -6.44 6.03
C VAL A 171 -7.36 -5.15 5.43
N TYR A 172 -8.68 -5.04 5.40
CA TYR A 172 -9.38 -3.94 4.77
C TYR A 172 -10.05 -3.06 5.83
N TYR A 173 -9.80 -1.76 5.73
CA TYR A 173 -10.27 -0.73 6.64
C TYR A 173 -11.08 0.33 5.91
N ILE A 174 -12.11 0.84 6.58
CA ILE A 174 -12.94 1.96 6.14
C ILE A 174 -12.83 3.09 7.16
N ASN A 175 -12.59 4.31 6.69
CA ASN A 175 -12.51 5.50 7.54
C ASN A 175 -13.92 6.04 7.79
N THR A 176 -14.40 5.85 9.01
CA THR A 176 -15.76 6.25 9.42
C THR A 176 -15.95 7.77 9.43
N ASN A 177 -14.87 8.56 9.47
CA ASN A 177 -14.95 10.02 9.34
C ASN A 177 -15.52 10.46 7.98
N PHE A 178 -15.50 9.58 6.97
CA PHE A 178 -16.08 9.83 5.65
C PHE A 178 -17.50 9.25 5.47
N LEU A 179 -18.03 8.54 6.47
CA LEU A 179 -19.35 7.90 6.40
C LEU A 179 -20.50 8.83 6.81
N SER A 180 -20.20 10.00 7.38
CA SER A 180 -21.19 10.98 7.84
C SER A 180 -21.12 12.28 7.04
N MET A 181 -21.84 12.33 5.92
CA MET A 181 -22.44 13.53 5.31
C MET A 181 -23.69 13.11 4.51
N THR A 182 -24.76 12.81 5.23
CA THR A 182 -26.14 12.86 4.73
C THR A 182 -27.00 13.54 5.78
#